data_AF-A0A9D7XMH3-F1
#
_entry.id   AF-A0A9D7XMH3-F1
#
_cell.length_a   1.000
_cell.length_b   1.000
_cell.length_c   1.000
_cell.angle_alpha   90.00
_cell.angle_beta   90.00
_cell.angle_gamma   90.00
#
_symmetry.space_group_name_H-M   'P 1'
#
loop_
_entity.id
_entity.type
_entity.pdbx_description
1 polymer ?
#
loop_
_entity_poly.entity_id
_entity_poly.type
_entity_poly.pdbx_seq_one_letter_code
_entity_poly.pdbx_strand_id
1 'polypeptide(L)'
;MTWLGAWAASFLQPIAALLPGCAFKRLTGFACATCGLTRCLMALGARDWSTAFHWHPAAASFAVLLPIAALWDLRRAWRGDPYPRLPDSRLARLSVWLGLIAVWVLQVARGI
;
A
#
# COMPACT_ATOMS: atom_id res chain seq x y z
N MET A 1 4.07 9.28 -21.70
CA MET A 1 4.62 9.37 -20.31
C MET A 1 4.54 8.06 -19.53
N THR A 2 4.76 6.89 -20.17
CA THR A 2 4.57 5.56 -19.56
C THR A 2 5.84 4.71 -19.51
N TRP A 3 6.91 5.12 -20.21
CA TRP A 3 8.14 4.34 -20.36
C TRP A 3 9.06 4.40 -19.14
N LEU A 4 9.15 5.55 -18.44
CA LEU A 4 9.99 5.71 -17.25
C LEU A 4 9.59 4.78 -16.09
N GLY A 5 8.28 4.59 -15.87
CA GLY A 5 7.78 3.70 -14.81
C GLY A 5 8.04 2.22 -15.08
N ALA A 6 7.87 1.78 -16.33
CA ALA A 6 8.18 0.40 -16.72
C ALA A 6 9.68 0.11 -16.61
N TRP A 7 10.53 1.05 -17.04
CA TRP A 7 11.98 0.91 -16.97
C TRP A 7 12.49 0.86 -15.52
N ALA A 8 11.97 1.74 -14.66
CA ALA A 8 12.28 1.73 -13.23
C ALA A 8 11.82 0.42 -12.56
N ALA A 9 10.62 -0.09 -12.90
CA ALA A 9 10.12 -1.33 -12.34
C ALA A 9 10.94 -2.55 -12.79
N SER A 10 11.34 -2.63 -14.06
CA SER A 10 12.22 -3.69 -14.57
C SER A 10 13.61 -3.65 -13.92
N PHE A 11 14.14 -2.46 -13.65
CA PHE A 11 15.42 -2.30 -12.96
C PHE A 11 15.34 -2.66 -11.46
N LEU A 12 14.19 -2.41 -10.81
CA LEU A 12 13.96 -2.75 -9.41
C LEU A 12 13.55 -4.22 -9.17
N GLN A 13 13.07 -4.94 -10.18
CA GLN A 13 12.71 -6.38 -10.08
C GLN A 13 13.80 -7.26 -9.46
N PRO A 14 15.09 -7.22 -9.88
CA PRO A 14 16.13 -8.01 -9.24
C PRO A 14 16.37 -7.62 -7.77
N ILE A 15 16.21 -6.34 -7.42
CA ILE A 15 16.32 -5.85 -6.03
C ILE A 15 15.12 -6.33 -5.20
N ALA A 16 13.94 -6.43 -5.82
CA ALA A 16 12.72 -6.95 -5.20
C ALA A 16 12.87 -8.41 -4.75
N ALA A 17 13.54 -9.23 -5.56
CA ALA A 17 13.83 -10.63 -5.27
C ALA A 17 14.85 -10.77 -4.12
N LEU A 18 15.78 -9.81 -3.97
CA LEU A 18 16.73 -9.76 -2.86
C LEU A 18 16.15 -9.18 -1.57
N LEU A 19 14.91 -8.64 -1.60
CA LEU A 19 14.33 -8.01 -0.42
C LEU A 19 14.09 -9.07 0.66
N PRO A 20 14.73 -8.95 1.84
CA PRO A 20 14.65 -9.98 2.87
C PRO A 20 13.20 -10.20 3.32
N GLY A 21 12.93 -11.39 3.84
CA GLY A 21 11.67 -11.66 4.53
C GLY A 21 11.42 -10.65 5.65
N CYS A 22 10.15 -10.41 5.97
CA CYS A 22 9.73 -9.48 7.01
C CYS A 22 10.45 -9.81 8.34
N ALA A 23 11.33 -8.92 8.83
CA ALA A 23 12.13 -9.19 10.03
C ALA A 23 11.25 -9.46 11.26
N PHE A 24 10.13 -8.73 11.37
CA PHE A 24 9.11 -8.95 12.39
C PHE A 24 8.54 -10.38 12.36
N LYS A 25 8.26 -10.91 11.17
CA LYS A 25 7.77 -12.28 11.00
C LYS A 25 8.85 -13.31 11.35
N ARG A 26 10.11 -13.05 11.02
CA ARG A 26 11.23 -13.92 11.44
C ARG A 26 11.40 -13.96 12.96
N LEU A 27 11.14 -12.85 13.65
CA LEU A 27 11.26 -12.73 15.10
C LEU A 27 10.04 -13.27 15.86
N THR A 28 8.83 -13.01 15.37
CA THR A 28 7.57 -13.30 16.09
C THR A 28 6.81 -14.49 15.54
N GLY A 29 7.12 -14.96 14.33
CA GLY A 29 6.33 -15.95 13.59
C GLY A 29 5.09 -15.37 12.91
N PHE A 30 4.69 -14.13 13.21
CA PHE A 30 3.48 -13.51 12.68
C PHE A 30 3.77 -12.44 11.63
N ALA A 31 2.91 -12.38 10.60
CA ALA A 31 2.92 -11.27 9.65
C ALA A 31 2.49 -9.97 10.35
N CYS A 32 3.22 -8.86 10.13
CA CYS A 32 2.75 -7.54 10.53
C CYS A 32 1.74 -7.00 9.50
N ALA A 33 1.01 -5.94 9.88
CA ALA A 33 -0.01 -5.32 9.03
C ALA A 33 0.54 -4.77 7.69
N THR A 34 1.87 -4.62 7.55
CA THR A 34 2.53 -4.08 6.36
C THR A 34 3.46 -5.09 5.67
N CYS A 35 3.51 -6.35 6.10
CA CYS A 35 4.34 -7.34 5.39
C CYS A 35 3.84 -7.47 3.94
N GLY A 36 4.77 -7.54 2.98
CA GLY A 36 4.46 -7.62 1.55
C GLY A 36 4.15 -6.28 0.86
N LEU A 37 4.06 -5.16 1.60
CA LEU A 37 3.73 -3.85 1.02
C LEU A 37 4.73 -3.43 -0.07
N THR A 38 6.03 -3.53 0.20
CA THR A 38 7.06 -3.15 -0.78
C THR A 38 6.98 -3.98 -2.05
N ARG A 39 6.72 -5.30 -1.93
CA ARG A 39 6.55 -6.19 -3.09
C ARG A 39 5.29 -5.87 -3.88
N CYS A 40 4.20 -5.52 -3.19
CA CYS A 40 3.00 -5.01 -3.83
C CYS A 40 3.27 -3.73 -4.63
N LEU A 41 3.96 -2.74 -4.05
CA LEU A 41 4.29 -1.49 -4.74
C LEU A 41 5.20 -1.71 -5.97
N MET A 42 6.17 -2.61 -5.86
CA MET A 42 7.04 -2.97 -6.99
C MET A 42 6.25 -3.68 -8.11
N ALA A 43 5.33 -4.59 -7.76
CA ALA A 43 4.44 -5.24 -8.72
C ALA A 43 3.50 -4.23 -9.41
N LEU A 44 2.95 -3.28 -8.65
CA LEU A 44 2.14 -2.18 -9.20
C LEU A 44 2.95 -1.30 -10.17
N GLY A 45 4.21 -1.00 -9.84
CA GLY A 45 5.14 -0.30 -10.74
C GLY A 45 5.37 -1.06 -12.06
N ALA A 46 5.43 -2.39 -12.00
CA ALA A 46 5.54 -3.27 -13.16
C ALA A 46 4.19 -3.49 -13.90
N ARG A 47 3.09 -2.87 -13.44
CA ARG A 47 1.71 -3.12 -13.89
C ARG A 47 1.23 -4.57 -13.73
N ASP A 48 1.86 -5.33 -12.85
CA ASP A 48 1.41 -6.67 -12.48
C ASP A 48 0.45 -6.60 -11.30
N TRP A 49 -0.82 -6.36 -11.64
CA TRP A 49 -1.90 -6.29 -10.64
C TRP A 49 -2.13 -7.62 -9.95
N SER A 50 -1.99 -8.75 -10.65
CA SER A 50 -2.17 -10.09 -10.08
C SER A 50 -1.20 -10.32 -8.92
N THR A 51 0.09 -10.06 -9.17
CA THR A 51 1.12 -10.19 -8.15
C THR A 51 0.95 -9.15 -7.03
N ALA A 52 0.50 -7.93 -7.34
CA ALA A 52 0.21 -6.92 -6.33
C ALA A 52 -0.89 -7.36 -5.34
N PHE A 53 -2.02 -7.87 -5.85
CA PHE A 53 -3.11 -8.39 -5.03
C PHE A 53 -2.71 -9.64 -4.24
N HIS A 54 -1.80 -10.45 -4.78
CA HIS A 54 -1.28 -11.61 -4.07
C HIS A 54 -0.51 -11.21 -2.79
N TRP A 55 0.36 -10.20 -2.89
CA TRP A 55 1.21 -9.75 -1.78
C TRP A 55 0.47 -8.91 -0.74
N HIS A 56 -0.38 -7.97 -1.17
CA HIS A 56 -1.06 -7.08 -0.23
C HIS A 56 -2.39 -6.54 -0.81
N PRO A 57 -3.49 -7.29 -0.71
CA PRO A 57 -4.74 -6.96 -1.40
C PRO A 57 -5.29 -5.58 -1.00
N ALA A 58 -5.22 -5.21 0.29
CA ALA A 58 -5.67 -3.90 0.74
C ALA A 58 -4.88 -2.75 0.11
N ALA A 59 -3.55 -2.87 0.01
CA ALA A 59 -2.70 -1.83 -0.56
C ALA A 59 -2.89 -1.73 -2.07
N ALA A 60 -3.06 -2.86 -2.76
CA ALA A 60 -3.41 -2.89 -4.18
C ALA A 60 -4.74 -2.15 -4.44
N SER A 61 -5.76 -2.34 -3.59
CA SER A 61 -7.02 -1.59 -3.67
C SER A 61 -6.83 -0.08 -3.44
N PHE A 62 -6.05 0.30 -2.42
CA PHE A 62 -5.76 1.71 -2.14
C PHE A 62 -4.95 2.38 -3.26
N ALA A 63 -4.15 1.63 -4.02
CA ALA A 63 -3.39 2.18 -5.13
C ALA A 63 -4.27 2.78 -6.24
N VAL A 64 -5.51 2.28 -6.40
CA VAL A 64 -6.49 2.84 -7.34
C VAL A 64 -7.02 4.20 -6.86
N LEU A 65 -7.10 4.39 -5.55
CA LEU A 65 -7.58 5.63 -4.93
C LEU A 65 -6.50 6.72 -4.88
N LEU A 66 -5.22 6.35 -4.89
CA LEU A 66 -4.09 7.29 -4.86
C LEU A 66 -4.14 8.38 -5.96
N PRO A 67 -4.33 8.08 -7.26
CA PRO A 67 -4.40 9.13 -8.28
C PRO A 67 -5.61 10.05 -8.09
N ILE A 68 -6.73 9.53 -7.59
CA ILE A 68 -7.92 10.34 -7.27
C ILE A 68 -7.62 11.30 -6.11
N ALA A 69 -7.00 10.78 -5.05
CA ALA A 69 -6.58 11.59 -3.91
C ALA A 69 -5.53 12.63 -4.31
N ALA A 70 -4.56 12.28 -5.16
CA ALA A 70 -3.54 13.20 -5.65
C ALA A 70 -4.14 14.31 -6.53
N LEU A 71 -5.10 13.99 -7.40
CA LEU A 71 -5.82 14.98 -8.20
C LEU A 71 -6.67 15.91 -7.34
N TRP A 72 -7.31 15.37 -6.30
CA TRP A 72 -8.03 16.17 -5.31
C TRP A 72 -7.05 17.12 -4.61
N ASP A 73 -5.96 16.62 -4.04
CA ASP A 73 -4.97 17.45 -3.35
C ASP A 73 -4.36 18.51 -4.27
N LEU A 74 -4.09 18.18 -5.54
CA LEU A 74 -3.60 19.16 -6.52
C LEU A 74 -4.64 20.25 -6.80
N ARG A 75 -5.91 19.87 -7.01
CA ARG A 75 -7.02 20.82 -7.16
C ARG A 75 -7.16 21.73 -5.95
N ARG A 76 -6.90 21.20 -4.75
CA ARG A 76 -7.03 21.90 -3.47
C ARG A 76 -5.88 22.88 -3.25
N ALA A 77 -4.65 22.43 -3.52
CA ALA A 77 -3.46 23.27 -3.52
C ALA A 77 -3.58 24.43 -4.52
N TRP A 78 -4.13 24.18 -5.72
CA TRP A 78 -4.39 25.23 -6.71
C TRP A 78 -5.45 26.25 -6.29
N ARG A 79 -6.41 25.87 -5.44
CA ARG A 79 -7.42 26.80 -4.88
C ARG A 79 -6.97 27.51 -3.61
N GLY A 80 -5.82 27.12 -3.04
CA GLY A 80 -5.37 27.62 -1.75
C GLY A 80 -6.22 27.13 -0.56
N ASP A 81 -6.97 26.05 -0.74
CA ASP A 81 -7.85 25.50 0.31
C ASP A 81 -7.01 24.85 1.44
N PRO A 82 -7.28 25.15 2.72
CA PRO A 82 -6.51 24.60 3.85
C PRO A 82 -6.70 23.09 4.00
N TYR A 83 -5.66 22.32 4.32
CA TYR A 83 -5.69 20.84 4.45
C TYR A 83 -6.89 20.35 5.30
N PRO A 84 -7.63 19.29 4.89
CA PRO A 84 -8.82 18.88 5.61
C PRO A 84 -8.38 18.39 6.98
N ARG A 85 -9.03 18.87 8.04
CA ARG A 85 -8.77 18.32 9.38
C ARG A 85 -9.26 16.87 9.40
N LEU A 86 -8.48 15.99 10.03
CA LEU A 86 -8.92 14.61 10.22
C LEU A 86 -10.29 14.63 10.92
N PRO A 87 -11.27 13.83 10.46
CA PRO A 87 -12.57 13.76 11.09
C PRO A 87 -12.41 13.33 12.54
N ASP A 88 -12.76 14.21 13.48
CA ASP A 88 -12.59 13.99 14.93
C ASP A 88 -13.67 13.05 15.51
N SER A 89 -14.53 12.52 14.64
CA SER A 89 -15.54 11.56 15.03
C SER A 89 -14.90 10.26 15.54
N ARG A 90 -15.36 9.78 16.70
CA ARG A 90 -14.96 8.46 17.24
C ARG A 90 -15.20 7.34 16.23
N LEU A 91 -16.25 7.46 15.42
CA LEU A 91 -16.60 6.50 14.37
C LEU A 91 -15.51 6.39 13.31
N ALA A 92 -14.96 7.52 12.81
CA ALA A 92 -13.87 7.49 11.84
C ALA A 92 -12.59 6.87 12.43
N ARG A 93 -12.28 7.15 13.69
CA ARG A 93 -11.16 6.49 14.38
C ARG A 93 -11.37 4.99 14.50
N LEU A 94 -12.56 4.57 14.92
CA LEU A 94 -12.92 3.15 15.03
C LEU A 94 -12.85 2.45 13.67
N SER A 95 -13.32 3.07 12.59
CA SER A 95 -13.26 2.46 11.25
C SER A 95 -11.83 2.28 10.75
N VAL A 96 -10.92 3.22 11.04
CA VAL A 96 -9.50 3.10 10.70
C VAL A 96 -8.86 1.95 11.48
N TRP A 97 -9.11 1.88 12.79
CA TRP A 97 -8.61 0.79 13.64
C TRP A 97 -9.13 -0.58 13.20
N LEU A 98 -10.44 -0.69 12.93
CA LEU A 98 -11.05 -1.91 12.42
C LEU A 98 -10.45 -2.32 11.08
N GLY A 99 -10.22 -1.35 10.18
CA GLY A 99 -9.54 -1.59 8.91
C GLY A 99 -8.12 -2.13 9.08
N LEU A 100 -7.32 -1.53 9.97
CA LEU A 100 -5.97 -2.00 10.26
C LEU A 100 -5.95 -3.40 10.89
N ILE A 101 -6.86 -3.67 11.82
CA ILE A 101 -7.02 -5.00 12.43
C ILE A 101 -7.45 -6.03 11.37
N ALA A 102 -8.40 -5.68 10.50
CA ALA A 102 -8.85 -6.56 9.44
C ALA A 102 -7.72 -6.90 8.46
N VAL A 103 -6.91 -5.91 8.07
CA VAL A 103 -5.71 -6.13 7.25
C VAL A 103 -4.72 -7.02 7.97
N TRP A 104 -4.46 -6.77 9.26
CA TRP A 104 -3.54 -7.58 10.04
C TRP A 104 -4.00 -9.04 10.14
N VAL A 105 -5.27 -9.28 10.49
CA VAL A 105 -5.85 -10.63 10.56
C VAL A 105 -5.75 -11.34 9.20
N LEU A 106 -6.06 -10.64 8.11
CA LEU A 106 -5.93 -11.19 6.76
C LEU A 106 -4.49 -11.61 6.44
N GLN A 107 -3.51 -10.77 6.79
CA GLN A 107 -2.09 -11.07 6.52
C GLN A 107 -1.57 -12.21 7.40
N VAL A 108 -2.00 -12.28 8.66
CA VAL A 108 -1.69 -13.40 9.55
C VAL A 108 -2.30 -14.70 9.02
N ALA A 109 -3.58 -14.68 8.63
CA ALA A 109 -4.28 -15.86 8.10
C ALA A 109 -3.67 -16.37 6.78
N ARG A 110 -3.17 -15.46 5.93
CA ARG A 110 -2.48 -15.81 4.68
C ARG A 110 -1.03 -16.21 4.89
N GLY A 111 -0.47 -15.98 6.08
CA GLY A 111 0.89 -16.36 6.42
C GLY A 111 1.95 -15.72 5.52
N ILE A 112 1.74 -14.49 5.04
CA ILE A 112 2.65 -13.76 4.14
C ILE A 112 3.80 -13.10 4.92
#